data_AF-A0A9P1G8B1-F1
#
_entry.id   AF-A0A9P1G8B1-F1
#
_cell.length_a   1.000
_cell.length_b   1.000
_cell.length_c   1.000
_cell.angle_alpha   90.00
_cell.angle_beta   90.00
_cell.angle_gamma   90.00
#
_symmetry.space_group_name_H-M   'P 1'
#
loop_
_entity.id
_entity.type
_entity.pdbx_description
1 polymer ?
#
loop_
_entity_poly.entity_id
_entity_poly.type
_entity_poly.pdbx_seq_one_letter_code
_entity_poly.pdbx_strand_id
1 'polypeptide(L)'
;MEQSLKSEEPGRVHLHVFMEFGQAVDWTSLRCVVFMGVRPDAAPCTARGPRLRQALDHGHFYVYANKVGTLRVETSGYIPWEDYPVKGWYRVRIGFMGRQRQVDCVREHERKLAFQAQQRQVADALALLMRPFRPEVLSRLQPWVSQYQSVQLRYKFLVLRGGSQTGKSTLAKSLGHLFGWRRPFVQTVQSAEAPDLKAYSPEEHGYILFDNVNHMDFILNERALFQANNDLHTLGASRTGIYSYSVWLFRCPLVVIVDLSAVWEGSEPWLADNMFELFLDGPCYL
;
A
#
# COMPACT_ATOMS: atom_id res chain seq x y z
N MET A 1 3.53 32.30 5.72
CA MET A 1 2.81 32.26 4.43
C MET A 1 2.96 30.88 3.82
N GLU A 2 1.87 30.31 3.32
CA GLU A 2 1.80 28.94 2.82
C GLU A 2 0.94 28.88 1.56
N GLN A 3 1.28 27.99 0.62
CA GLN A 3 0.49 27.71 -0.58
C GLN A 3 -0.74 26.87 -0.24
N SER A 4 -1.88 27.19 -0.85
CA SER A 4 -3.12 26.44 -0.69
C SER A 4 -3.13 25.23 -1.64
N LEU A 5 -2.61 24.10 -1.17
CA LEU A 5 -2.40 22.88 -1.97
C LEU A 5 -3.68 22.20 -2.48
N LYS A 6 -4.86 22.62 -1.99
CA LYS A 6 -6.18 22.09 -2.38
C LYS A 6 -7.06 23.13 -3.06
N SER A 7 -6.51 24.30 -3.35
CA SER A 7 -7.23 25.36 -4.07
C SER A 7 -7.29 25.01 -5.55
N GLU A 8 -8.47 25.18 -6.16
CA GLU A 8 -8.64 25.10 -7.62
C GLU A 8 -8.00 26.30 -8.34
N GLU A 9 -7.79 27.41 -7.62
CA GLU A 9 -7.09 28.60 -8.11
C GLU A 9 -5.56 28.43 -7.98
N PRO A 10 -4.81 28.40 -9.10
CA PRO A 10 -3.36 28.33 -9.08
C PRO A 10 -2.74 29.54 -8.37
N GLY A 11 -1.76 29.29 -7.51
CA GLY A 11 -1.01 30.35 -6.82
C GLY A 11 -1.69 30.95 -5.58
N ARG A 12 -2.87 30.46 -5.18
CA ARG A 12 -3.51 30.90 -3.93
C ARG A 12 -2.63 30.59 -2.72
N VAL A 13 -2.47 31.57 -1.84
CA VAL A 13 -1.73 31.45 -0.57
C VAL A 13 -2.64 31.77 0.61
N HIS A 14 -2.29 31.25 1.77
CA HIS A 14 -2.90 31.61 3.05
C HIS A 14 -1.82 31.98 4.08
N LEU A 15 -2.22 32.83 5.03
CA LEU A 15 -1.36 33.30 6.11
C LEU A 15 -1.87 32.73 7.44
N HIS A 16 -1.00 32.05 8.18
CA HIS A 16 -1.24 31.68 9.57
C HIS A 16 -0.49 32.68 10.45
N VAL A 17 -1.19 33.30 11.40
CA VAL A 17 -0.63 34.26 12.35
C VAL A 17 -1.06 33.88 13.75
N PHE A 18 -0.13 33.92 14.69
CA PHE A 18 -0.41 33.83 16.12
C PHE A 18 0.11 35.09 16.78
N MET A 19 -0.75 35.80 17.52
CA MET A 19 -0.44 37.07 18.17
C MET A 19 -0.75 36.97 19.66
N GLU A 20 0.22 37.39 20.47
CA GLU A 20 0.05 37.60 21.90
C GLU A 20 -0.05 39.12 22.15
N PHE A 21 -1.08 39.54 22.88
CA PHE A 21 -1.31 40.95 23.19
C PHE A 21 -1.05 41.19 24.68
N GLY A 22 -0.38 42.29 25.02
CA GLY A 22 -0.12 42.68 26.42
C GLY A 22 -1.38 43.06 27.21
N GLN A 23 -2.53 43.18 26.55
CA GLN A 23 -3.83 43.49 27.15
C GLN A 23 -4.95 42.76 26.42
N ALA A 24 -6.10 42.62 27.07
CA ALA A 24 -7.27 41.98 26.48
C ALA A 24 -7.76 42.75 25.24
N VAL A 25 -8.04 42.01 24.18
CA VAL A 25 -8.52 42.55 22.91
C VAL A 25 -9.97 42.11 22.70
N ASP A 26 -10.82 43.00 22.17
CA ASP A 26 -12.17 42.64 21.77
C ASP A 26 -12.14 41.82 20.47
N TRP A 27 -12.45 40.53 20.59
CA TRP A 27 -12.53 39.59 19.47
C TRP A 27 -13.91 39.56 18.80
N THR A 28 -14.90 40.28 19.33
CA THR A 28 -16.28 40.28 18.80
C THR A 28 -16.34 40.92 17.42
N SER A 29 -15.57 42.00 17.23
CA SER A 29 -15.56 42.75 15.97
C SER A 29 -14.47 42.29 14.98
N LEU A 30 -13.46 41.54 15.45
CA LEU A 30 -12.22 41.18 14.72
C LEU A 30 -11.52 42.36 14.01
N ARG A 31 -11.89 43.62 14.31
CA ARG A 31 -11.41 44.81 13.60
C ARG A 31 -9.89 44.95 13.66
N CYS A 32 -9.29 44.51 14.75
CA CYS A 32 -7.85 44.53 14.98
C CYS A 32 -7.05 43.59 14.06
N VAL A 33 -7.70 42.63 13.39
CA VAL A 33 -7.05 41.63 12.53
C VAL A 33 -7.61 41.61 11.10
N VAL A 34 -8.52 42.54 10.76
CA VAL A 34 -8.97 42.73 9.38
C VAL A 34 -7.83 43.34 8.57
N PHE A 35 -7.49 42.71 7.44
CA PHE A 35 -6.45 43.19 6.55
C PHE A 35 -7.02 43.40 5.14
N MET A 36 -6.88 44.61 4.60
CA MET A 36 -7.39 44.99 3.28
C MET A 36 -8.87 44.61 3.05
N GLY A 37 -9.71 44.76 4.08
CA GLY A 37 -11.14 44.41 4.02
C GLY A 37 -11.45 42.91 4.10
N VAL A 38 -10.43 42.05 4.19
CA VAL A 38 -10.59 40.60 4.40
C VAL A 38 -10.62 40.30 5.89
N ARG A 39 -11.70 39.64 6.33
CA ARG A 39 -11.82 39.14 7.69
C ARG A 39 -11.21 37.73 7.77
N PRO A 40 -10.15 37.53 8.58
CA PRO A 40 -9.59 36.19 8.75
C PRO A 40 -10.50 35.32 9.61
N ASP A 41 -10.36 34.00 9.45
CA ASP A 41 -10.83 33.04 10.43
C ASP A 41 -9.91 33.13 11.66
N ALA A 42 -10.41 33.70 12.76
CA ALA A 42 -9.64 33.97 13.95
C ALA A 42 -10.43 33.63 15.22
N ALA A 43 -9.76 33.02 16.19
CA ALA A 43 -10.33 32.63 17.47
C ALA A 43 -9.40 33.02 18.62
N PRO A 44 -9.92 33.56 19.73
CA PRO A 44 -9.12 33.87 20.91
C PRO A 44 -8.64 32.61 21.62
N CYS A 45 -7.47 32.68 22.26
CA CYS A 45 -7.04 31.66 23.20
C CYS A 45 -7.92 31.72 24.47
N THR A 46 -8.58 30.61 24.81
CA THR A 46 -9.48 30.52 25.98
C THR A 46 -8.81 29.92 27.22
N ALA A 47 -7.53 29.53 27.12
CA ALA A 47 -6.78 28.97 28.24
C ALA A 47 -6.58 30.02 29.36
N ARG A 48 -6.54 29.57 30.62
CA ARG A 48 -6.38 30.44 31.80
C ARG A 48 -5.37 29.85 32.79
N GLY A 49 -4.83 30.72 33.65
CA GLY A 49 -3.95 30.32 34.74
C GLY A 49 -2.67 29.62 34.26
N PRO A 50 -2.16 28.62 35.00
CA PRO A 50 -0.91 27.93 34.65
C PRO A 50 -0.89 27.25 33.26
N ARG A 51 -2.06 27.03 32.65
CA ARG A 51 -2.19 26.43 31.32
C ARG A 51 -2.06 27.45 30.18
N LEU A 52 -2.14 28.75 30.49
CA LEU A 52 -2.12 29.82 29.49
C LEU A 52 -0.78 29.85 28.73
N ARG A 53 0.35 29.96 29.43
CA ARG A 53 1.69 30.00 28.81
C ARG A 53 1.92 28.78 27.90
N GLN A 54 1.51 27.61 28.36
CA GLN A 54 1.57 26.37 27.59
C GLN A 54 0.72 26.42 26.30
N ALA A 55 -0.47 26.99 26.33
CA ALA A 55 -1.30 27.16 25.14
C ALA A 55 -0.71 28.20 24.17
N LEU A 56 -0.11 29.27 24.69
CA LEU A 56 0.56 30.31 23.91
C LEU A 56 1.82 29.75 23.21
N ASP A 57 2.69 29.05 23.92
CA ASP A 57 3.88 28.40 23.37
C ASP A 57 3.54 27.42 22.25
N HIS A 58 2.43 26.68 22.42
CA HIS A 58 1.92 25.80 21.38
C HIS A 58 1.43 26.58 20.15
N GLY A 59 0.74 27.72 20.34
CA GLY A 59 0.32 28.61 19.26
C GLY A 59 1.49 29.21 18.48
N HIS A 60 2.52 29.70 19.19
CA HIS A 60 3.76 30.18 18.58
C HIS A 60 4.48 29.06 17.80
N PHE A 61 4.54 27.86 18.36
CA PHE A 61 5.17 26.74 17.67
C PHE A 61 4.41 26.34 16.39
N TYR A 62 3.07 26.39 16.41
CA TYR A 62 2.24 26.04 15.27
C TYR A 62 2.51 26.91 14.03
N VAL A 63 2.74 28.22 14.24
CA VAL A 63 3.05 29.15 13.13
C VAL A 63 4.53 29.13 12.73
N TYR A 64 5.42 28.77 13.66
CA TYR A 64 6.85 28.59 13.38
C TYR A 64 7.14 27.32 12.55
N ALA A 65 6.43 26.23 12.82
CA ALA A 65 6.75 24.92 12.25
C ALA A 65 6.56 24.87 10.72
N ASN A 66 7.63 24.56 9.99
CA ASN A 66 7.65 24.46 8.52
C ASN A 66 6.68 23.38 7.98
N LYS A 67 5.65 23.78 7.22
CA LYS A 67 4.59 22.93 6.67
C LYS A 67 4.80 22.75 5.14
N VAL A 68 4.20 21.71 4.55
CA VAL A 68 4.24 21.54 3.08
C VAL A 68 3.57 22.75 2.43
N GLY A 69 4.24 23.37 1.46
CA GLY A 69 3.79 24.61 0.84
C GLY A 69 4.16 25.88 1.60
N THR A 70 4.89 25.80 2.72
CA THR A 70 5.43 27.00 3.39
C THR A 70 6.38 27.75 2.47
N LEU A 71 6.04 29.02 2.20
CA LEU A 71 6.83 29.92 1.37
C LEU A 71 7.72 30.83 2.22
N ARG A 72 7.22 31.25 3.39
CA ARG A 72 7.93 32.13 4.34
C ARG A 72 7.43 31.93 5.76
N VAL A 73 8.36 31.91 6.70
CA VAL A 73 8.11 31.95 8.15
C VAL A 73 8.89 33.13 8.73
N GLU A 74 8.27 33.85 9.64
CA GLU A 74 8.87 34.98 10.33
C GLU A 74 8.31 35.04 11.75
N THR A 75 9.16 35.37 12.71
CA THR A 75 8.78 35.48 14.13
C THR A 75 9.26 36.82 14.68
N SER A 76 8.66 37.24 15.80
CA SER A 76 9.08 38.43 16.54
C SER A 76 10.37 38.23 17.35
N GLY A 77 11.14 37.16 17.10
CA GLY A 77 12.30 36.77 17.90
C GLY A 77 12.00 35.86 19.09
N TYR A 78 10.76 35.36 19.24
CA TYR A 78 10.42 34.31 20.21
C TYR A 78 10.60 32.94 19.55
N ILE A 79 11.75 32.31 19.81
CA ILE A 79 12.29 31.15 19.11
C ILE A 79 12.06 29.88 19.95
N PRO A 80 11.43 28.83 19.40
CA PRO A 80 11.27 27.59 20.13
C PRO A 80 12.63 26.92 20.40
N TRP A 81 12.73 26.12 21.46
CA TRP A 81 13.97 25.52 22.00
C TRP A 81 14.97 26.50 22.64
N GLU A 82 14.90 27.79 22.32
CA GLU A 82 15.69 28.84 22.97
C GLU A 82 14.85 29.51 24.08
N ASP A 83 13.73 30.11 23.71
CA ASP A 83 12.88 30.84 24.64
C ASP A 83 11.85 29.97 25.35
N TYR A 84 11.50 28.82 24.76
CA TYR A 84 10.54 27.89 25.37
C TYR A 84 10.71 26.43 24.93
N PRO A 85 10.46 25.46 25.83
CA PRO A 85 10.58 24.05 25.52
C PRO A 85 9.38 23.55 24.70
N VAL A 86 9.67 22.91 23.56
CA VAL A 86 8.65 22.24 22.74
C VAL A 86 8.37 20.84 23.30
N LYS A 87 7.24 20.67 23.98
CA LYS A 87 6.82 19.39 24.56
C LYS A 87 6.44 18.37 23.48
N GLY A 88 6.70 17.09 23.73
CA GLY A 88 6.45 16.01 22.78
C GLY A 88 5.01 15.94 22.25
N TRP A 89 4.03 16.37 23.04
CA TRP A 89 2.62 16.43 22.63
C TRP A 89 2.17 17.77 22.02
N TYR A 90 2.97 18.85 22.12
CA TYR A 90 2.81 20.04 21.26
C TYR A 90 3.07 19.73 19.80
N ARG A 91 3.73 18.59 19.54
CA ARG A 91 3.86 18.01 18.21
C ARG A 91 2.55 17.37 17.73
N VAL A 92 1.43 17.47 18.45
CA VAL A 92 0.22 16.68 18.17
C VAL A 92 -1.03 17.56 18.13
N ARG A 93 -1.40 18.03 16.92
CA ARG A 93 -2.71 17.74 16.30
C ARG A 93 -2.76 18.04 14.79
N ILE A 94 -3.40 17.10 14.09
CA ILE A 94 -3.82 17.01 12.68
C ILE A 94 -2.72 17.19 11.61
N GLY A 95 -1.94 18.28 11.62
CA GLY A 95 -0.91 18.54 10.61
C GLY A 95 0.41 17.77 10.80
N PHE A 96 0.76 17.40 12.03
CA PHE A 96 1.99 16.62 12.31
C PHE A 96 1.76 15.11 12.35
N MET A 97 0.58 14.59 12.69
CA MET A 97 0.32 13.15 12.45
C MET A 97 0.40 12.83 10.96
N GLY A 98 -0.05 13.75 10.09
CA GLY A 98 0.21 13.68 8.66
C GLY A 98 1.71 13.66 8.35
N ARG A 99 2.49 14.57 8.94
CA ARG A 99 3.96 14.67 8.70
C ARG A 99 4.80 13.56 9.32
N GLN A 100 4.51 13.09 10.53
CA GLN A 100 5.14 11.93 11.14
C GLN A 100 4.77 10.68 10.35
N ARG A 101 3.50 10.49 9.95
CA ARG A 101 3.13 9.42 9.02
C ARG A 101 3.79 9.58 7.66
N GLN A 102 4.02 10.80 7.17
CA GLN A 102 4.75 11.04 5.92
C GLN A 102 6.23 10.72 6.08
N VAL A 103 6.87 11.12 7.19
CA VAL A 103 8.27 10.77 7.50
C VAL A 103 8.41 9.27 7.71
N ASP A 104 7.49 8.63 8.42
CA ASP A 104 7.47 7.18 8.59
C ASP A 104 7.17 6.49 7.27
N CYS A 105 6.28 7.01 6.43
CA CYS A 105 6.02 6.50 5.08
C CYS A 105 7.25 6.65 4.18
N VAL A 106 7.97 7.78 4.26
CA VAL A 106 9.22 8.01 3.54
C VAL A 106 10.30 7.07 4.05
N ARG A 107 10.46 6.90 5.36
CA ARG A 107 11.42 5.96 5.96
C ARG A 107 11.11 4.52 5.57
N GLU A 108 9.84 4.11 5.63
CA GLU A 108 9.41 2.79 5.18
C GLU A 108 9.59 2.63 3.67
N HIS A 109 9.39 3.70 2.89
CA HIS A 109 9.65 3.69 1.45
C HIS A 109 11.15 3.56 1.15
N GLU A 110 12.01 4.34 1.79
CA GLU A 110 13.47 4.26 1.69
C GLU A 110 13.97 2.88 2.13
N ARG A 111 13.46 2.37 3.25
CA ARG A 111 13.76 1.03 3.73
C ARG A 111 13.30 -0.05 2.75
N LYS A 112 12.11 0.09 2.17
CA LYS A 112 11.60 -0.78 1.10
C LYS A 112 12.50 -0.74 -0.13
N LEU A 113 12.95 0.45 -0.57
CA LEU A 113 13.89 0.60 -1.68
C LEU A 113 15.24 -0.06 -1.38
N ALA A 114 15.77 0.11 -0.16
CA ALA A 114 17.00 -0.54 0.27
C ALA A 114 16.86 -2.07 0.26
N PHE A 115 15.74 -2.60 0.78
CA PHE A 115 15.43 -4.03 0.72
C PHE A 115 15.26 -4.54 -0.72
N GLN A 116 14.63 -3.76 -1.60
CA GLN A 116 14.51 -4.11 -3.01
C GLN A 116 15.87 -4.16 -3.72
N ALA A 117 16.80 -3.24 -3.39
CA ALA A 117 18.16 -3.25 -3.92
C ALA A 117 18.93 -4.49 -3.46
N GLN A 118 18.87 -4.82 -2.16
CA GLN A 118 19.47 -6.04 -1.62
C GLN A 118 18.85 -7.31 -2.23
N GLN A 119 17.53 -7.34 -2.40
CA GLN A 119 16.82 -8.45 -3.00
C GLN A 119 17.27 -8.71 -4.45
N ARG A 120 17.55 -7.66 -5.23
CA ARG A 120 18.09 -7.80 -6.59
C ARG A 120 19.48 -8.43 -6.59
N GLN A 121 20.39 -7.97 -5.72
CA GLN A 121 21.73 -8.55 -5.60
C GLN A 121 21.69 -10.04 -5.24
N VAL A 122 20.80 -10.41 -4.32
CA VAL A 122 20.62 -11.82 -3.93
C VAL A 122 19.96 -12.62 -5.07
N ALA A 123 19.00 -12.04 -5.80
CA ALA A 123 18.36 -12.70 -6.94
C ALA A 123 19.38 -13.07 -8.03
N ASP A 124 20.34 -12.19 -8.33
CA ASP A 124 21.41 -12.46 -9.30
C ASP A 124 22.29 -13.63 -8.85
N ALA A 125 22.66 -13.68 -7.57
CA ALA A 125 23.42 -14.78 -7.00
C ALA A 125 22.63 -16.11 -7.01
N LEU A 126 21.34 -16.07 -6.69
CA LEU A 126 20.46 -17.24 -6.72
C LEU A 126 20.21 -17.75 -8.14
N ALA A 127 20.15 -16.87 -9.14
CA ALA A 127 19.98 -17.24 -10.54
C ALA A 127 21.11 -18.17 -11.02
N LEU A 128 22.35 -17.96 -10.54
CA LEU A 128 23.49 -18.84 -10.85
C LEU A 128 23.34 -20.26 -10.27
N LEU A 129 22.54 -20.41 -9.22
CA LEU A 129 22.27 -21.71 -8.58
C LEU A 129 21.02 -22.39 -9.15
N MET A 130 20.26 -21.70 -10.00
CA MET A 130 19.04 -22.26 -10.58
C MET A 130 19.36 -23.39 -11.54
N ARG A 131 18.79 -24.55 -11.23
CA ARG A 131 18.83 -25.70 -12.14
C ARG A 131 17.68 -25.61 -13.13
N PRO A 132 17.87 -26.10 -14.37
CA PRO A 132 16.78 -26.18 -15.34
C PRO A 132 15.62 -27.03 -14.81
N PHE A 133 14.40 -26.62 -15.16
CA PHE A 133 13.20 -27.40 -14.87
C PHE A 133 13.12 -28.63 -15.77
N ARG A 134 12.56 -29.72 -15.24
CA ARG A 134 12.30 -30.95 -15.98
C ARG A 134 11.38 -30.68 -17.18
N PRO A 135 11.73 -31.11 -18.41
CA PRO A 135 10.90 -30.88 -19.60
C PRO A 135 9.48 -31.45 -19.47
N GLU A 136 9.31 -32.55 -18.74
CA GLU A 136 8.01 -33.20 -18.50
C GLU A 136 7.09 -32.29 -17.68
N VAL A 137 7.64 -31.57 -16.69
CA VAL A 137 6.90 -30.59 -15.88
C VAL A 137 6.43 -29.42 -16.75
N LEU A 138 7.32 -28.90 -17.61
CA LEU A 138 6.97 -27.81 -18.52
C LEU A 138 5.92 -28.22 -19.55
N SER A 139 6.01 -29.45 -20.06
CA SER A 139 5.04 -30.01 -21.01
C SER A 139 3.65 -30.13 -20.39
N ARG A 140 3.57 -30.53 -19.11
CA ARG A 140 2.30 -30.61 -18.36
C ARG A 140 1.66 -29.23 -18.12
N LEU A 141 2.42 -28.14 -18.13
CA LEU A 141 1.90 -26.78 -17.99
C LEU A 141 1.32 -26.21 -19.30
N GLN A 142 1.74 -26.74 -20.46
CA GLN A 142 1.35 -26.18 -21.77
C GLN A 142 -0.17 -26.04 -21.97
N PRO A 143 -1.02 -27.01 -21.61
CA PRO A 143 -2.46 -26.86 -21.76
C PRO A 143 -2.99 -25.65 -20.99
N TRP A 144 -2.53 -25.44 -19.75
CA TRP A 144 -2.91 -24.29 -18.94
C TRP A 144 -2.40 -22.97 -19.52
N VAL A 145 -1.20 -22.93 -20.08
CA VAL A 145 -0.66 -21.71 -20.72
C VAL A 145 -1.42 -21.39 -22.01
N SER A 146 -1.78 -22.40 -22.79
CA SER A 146 -2.41 -22.25 -24.11
C SER A 146 -3.79 -21.59 -24.06
N GLN A 147 -4.54 -21.74 -22.95
CA GLN A 147 -5.86 -21.11 -22.79
C GLN A 147 -5.79 -19.58 -23.00
N TYR A 148 -4.69 -18.95 -22.60
CA TYR A 148 -4.49 -17.51 -22.68
C TYR A 148 -4.18 -17.02 -24.09
N GLN A 149 -4.08 -17.90 -25.10
CA GLN A 149 -3.94 -17.51 -26.51
C GLN A 149 -5.27 -17.02 -27.11
N SER A 150 -6.40 -17.44 -26.53
CA SER A 150 -7.74 -17.09 -26.98
C SER A 150 -8.52 -16.30 -25.94
N VAL A 151 -9.53 -15.56 -26.39
CA VAL A 151 -10.48 -14.89 -25.50
C VAL A 151 -11.46 -15.93 -24.97
N GLN A 152 -11.63 -15.98 -23.64
CA GLN A 152 -12.51 -16.92 -22.94
C GLN A 152 -13.41 -16.13 -21.96
N LEU A 153 -14.57 -16.67 -21.64
CA LEU A 153 -15.46 -16.09 -20.62
C LEU A 153 -14.87 -16.19 -19.21
N ARG A 154 -14.11 -17.28 -18.96
CA ARG A 154 -13.45 -17.60 -17.70
C ARG A 154 -12.13 -18.32 -18.01
N TYR A 155 -11.12 -18.08 -17.18
CA TYR A 155 -9.83 -18.72 -17.28
C TYR A 155 -9.57 -19.56 -16.03
N LYS A 156 -8.96 -20.73 -16.22
CA LYS A 156 -8.56 -21.60 -15.11
C LYS A 156 -7.31 -21.06 -14.44
N PHE A 157 -7.30 -21.01 -13.11
CA PHE A 157 -6.10 -20.73 -12.34
C PHE A 157 -5.24 -22.00 -12.16
N LEU A 158 -3.94 -21.84 -12.04
CA LEU A 158 -2.99 -22.94 -11.82
C LEU A 158 -2.85 -23.22 -10.33
N VAL A 159 -2.90 -24.48 -9.95
CA VAL A 159 -2.56 -24.95 -8.60
C VAL A 159 -1.31 -25.80 -8.70
N LEU A 160 -0.21 -25.31 -8.11
CA LEU A 160 1.02 -26.08 -7.93
C LEU A 160 0.98 -26.76 -6.57
N ARG A 161 0.79 -28.08 -6.57
CA ARG A 161 0.67 -28.89 -5.35
C ARG A 161 1.83 -29.86 -5.22
N GLY A 162 2.37 -30.04 -4.03
CA GLY A 162 3.48 -30.95 -3.77
C GLY A 162 4.11 -30.73 -2.41
N GLY A 163 5.00 -31.62 -1.98
CA GLY A 163 5.67 -31.50 -0.67
C GLY A 163 6.63 -30.32 -0.59
N SER A 164 7.15 -30.04 0.60
CA SER A 164 8.22 -29.05 0.79
C SER A 164 9.44 -29.38 -0.09
N GLN A 165 10.19 -28.36 -0.50
CA GLN A 165 11.41 -28.48 -1.32
C GLN A 165 11.26 -29.14 -2.71
N THR A 166 10.05 -29.29 -3.23
CA THR A 166 9.81 -29.75 -4.62
C THR A 166 10.09 -28.68 -5.69
N GLY A 167 10.38 -27.45 -5.29
CA GLY A 167 10.67 -26.32 -6.20
C GLY A 167 9.44 -25.55 -6.69
N LYS A 168 8.23 -25.80 -6.13
CA LYS A 168 6.96 -25.11 -6.47
C LYS A 168 7.11 -23.60 -6.61
N SER A 169 7.64 -22.94 -5.57
CA SER A 169 7.76 -21.48 -5.54
C SER A 169 8.76 -20.95 -6.56
N THR A 170 9.84 -21.69 -6.82
CA THR A 170 10.83 -21.34 -7.85
C THR A 170 10.23 -21.47 -9.25
N LEU A 171 9.52 -22.56 -9.52
CA LEU A 171 8.80 -22.77 -10.78
C LEU A 171 7.77 -21.66 -11.02
N ALA A 172 6.91 -21.39 -10.04
CA ALA A 172 5.88 -20.36 -10.13
C ALA A 172 6.44 -18.97 -10.43
N LYS A 173 7.55 -18.59 -9.77
CA LYS A 173 8.22 -17.31 -9.97
C LYS A 173 8.93 -17.21 -11.33
N SER A 174 9.21 -18.34 -11.96
CA SER A 174 9.91 -18.42 -13.26
C SER A 174 8.98 -18.47 -14.46
N LEU A 175 7.66 -18.64 -14.27
CA LEU A 175 6.69 -18.76 -15.37
C LEU A 175 6.74 -17.57 -16.33
N GLY A 176 6.99 -16.36 -15.82
CA GLY A 176 7.16 -15.17 -16.68
C GLY A 176 8.29 -15.34 -17.70
N HIS A 177 9.47 -15.75 -17.23
CA HIS A 177 10.60 -16.04 -18.12
C HIS A 177 10.32 -17.23 -19.06
N LEU A 178 9.67 -18.29 -18.56
CA LEU A 178 9.42 -19.52 -19.32
C LEU A 178 8.39 -19.33 -20.47
N PHE A 179 7.41 -18.43 -20.29
CA PHE A 179 6.30 -18.24 -21.22
C PHE A 179 6.20 -16.82 -21.80
N GLY A 180 7.23 -16.00 -21.58
CA GLY A 180 7.30 -14.64 -22.14
C GLY A 180 6.33 -13.64 -21.49
N TRP A 181 5.93 -13.87 -20.24
CA TRP A 181 5.14 -12.91 -19.47
C TRP A 181 6.03 -12.00 -18.62
N ARG A 182 5.48 -10.84 -18.22
CA ARG A 182 6.13 -9.99 -17.22
C ARG A 182 6.24 -10.71 -15.87
N ARG A 183 7.03 -10.13 -14.96
CA ARG A 183 7.24 -10.66 -13.61
C ARG A 183 5.92 -10.92 -12.85
N PRO A 184 5.89 -11.86 -11.90
CA PRO A 184 4.72 -12.06 -11.04
C PRO A 184 4.52 -10.90 -10.08
N PHE A 185 3.27 -10.60 -9.77
CA PHE A 185 2.91 -10.02 -8.48
C PHE A 185 2.81 -11.15 -7.46
N VAL A 186 3.57 -11.09 -6.36
CA VAL A 186 3.61 -12.17 -5.36
C VAL A 186 2.95 -11.71 -4.07
N GLN A 187 1.94 -12.45 -3.63
CA GLN A 187 1.36 -12.35 -2.30
C GLN A 187 1.63 -13.65 -1.55
N THR A 188 2.32 -13.58 -0.42
CA THR A 188 2.41 -14.70 0.53
C THR A 188 1.13 -14.72 1.36
N VAL A 189 0.32 -15.77 1.21
CA VAL A 189 -1.02 -15.85 1.82
C VAL A 189 -0.94 -16.23 3.30
N GLN A 190 -0.26 -17.33 3.65
CA GLN A 190 -0.17 -17.80 5.05
C GLN A 190 -1.57 -17.91 5.70
N SER A 191 -1.92 -16.96 6.58
CA SER A 191 -3.21 -16.89 7.29
C SER A 191 -4.10 -15.75 6.79
N ALA A 192 -3.80 -15.15 5.64
CA ALA A 192 -4.65 -14.12 5.05
C ALA A 192 -6.00 -14.72 4.63
N GLU A 193 -7.08 -14.04 5.00
CA GLU A 193 -8.44 -14.49 4.71
C GLU A 193 -8.86 -14.21 3.25
N ALA A 194 -8.24 -13.21 2.61
CA ALA A 194 -8.56 -12.77 1.26
C ALA A 194 -7.31 -12.23 0.51
N PRO A 195 -7.34 -12.21 -0.85
CA PRO A 195 -6.33 -11.58 -1.68
C PRO A 195 -6.12 -10.09 -1.36
N ASP A 196 -4.86 -9.67 -1.26
CA ASP A 196 -4.46 -8.26 -1.18
C ASP A 196 -3.66 -7.88 -2.42
N LEU A 197 -4.37 -7.32 -3.39
CA LEU A 197 -3.88 -6.92 -4.69
C LEU A 197 -3.70 -5.40 -4.80
N LYS A 198 -3.63 -4.66 -3.68
CA LYS A 198 -3.52 -3.19 -3.71
C LYS A 198 -2.29 -2.66 -4.44
N ALA A 199 -1.21 -3.45 -4.45
CA ALA A 199 0.04 -3.14 -5.14
C ALA A 199 0.19 -3.87 -6.49
N TYR A 200 -0.83 -4.61 -6.93
CA TYR A 200 -0.85 -5.22 -8.26
C TYR A 200 -1.00 -4.12 -9.32
N SER A 201 -0.29 -4.29 -10.42
CA SER A 201 -0.37 -3.42 -11.60
C SER A 201 -0.26 -4.29 -12.86
N PRO A 202 -1.24 -4.25 -13.78
CA PRO A 202 -1.19 -5.01 -15.02
C PRO A 202 -0.10 -4.52 -15.99
N GLU A 203 0.39 -3.29 -15.80
CA GLU A 203 1.50 -2.75 -16.58
C GLU A 203 2.85 -3.35 -16.16
N GLU A 204 3.01 -3.64 -14.87
CA GLU A 204 4.24 -4.19 -14.32
C GLU A 204 4.24 -5.72 -14.23
N HIS A 205 3.08 -6.33 -13.98
CA HIS A 205 2.96 -7.73 -13.62
C HIS A 205 2.24 -8.53 -14.70
N GLY A 206 2.78 -9.69 -15.05
CA GLY A 206 2.23 -10.54 -16.09
C GLY A 206 1.20 -11.55 -15.57
N TYR A 207 1.26 -11.83 -14.27
CA TYR A 207 0.42 -12.80 -13.58
C TYR A 207 0.49 -12.59 -12.07
N ILE A 208 -0.42 -13.22 -11.33
CA ILE A 208 -0.49 -13.14 -9.87
C ILE A 208 -0.12 -14.51 -9.28
N LEU A 209 0.72 -14.49 -8.25
CA LEU A 209 1.16 -15.65 -7.51
C LEU A 209 0.71 -15.53 -6.04
N PHE A 210 -0.15 -16.44 -5.62
CA PHE A 210 -0.53 -16.67 -4.24
C PHE A 210 0.36 -17.79 -3.66
N ASP A 211 1.41 -17.40 -2.94
CA ASP A 211 2.37 -18.33 -2.33
C ASP A 211 1.88 -18.78 -0.95
N ASN A 212 2.10 -20.06 -0.62
CA ASN A 212 1.75 -20.66 0.67
C ASN A 212 0.26 -20.52 1.06
N VAL A 213 -0.65 -20.97 0.19
CA VAL A 213 -2.09 -21.07 0.51
C VAL A 213 -2.34 -22.32 1.35
N ASN A 214 -2.84 -22.12 2.57
CA ASN A 214 -3.03 -23.19 3.56
C ASN A 214 -4.45 -23.76 3.61
N HIS A 215 -5.43 -23.07 3.00
CA HIS A 215 -6.82 -23.47 3.02
C HIS A 215 -7.51 -23.09 1.71
N MET A 216 -8.29 -24.01 1.12
CA MET A 216 -9.01 -23.76 -0.13
C MET A 216 -10.06 -22.64 -0.05
N ASP A 217 -10.59 -22.36 1.14
CA ASP A 217 -11.55 -21.25 1.36
C ASP A 217 -11.02 -19.88 0.92
N PHE A 218 -9.70 -19.68 0.93
CA PHE A 218 -9.08 -18.47 0.38
C PHE A 218 -9.50 -18.22 -1.08
N ILE A 219 -9.74 -19.29 -1.83
CA ILE A 219 -10.21 -19.25 -3.22
C ILE A 219 -11.73 -19.32 -3.29
N LEU A 220 -12.36 -20.20 -2.51
CA LEU A 220 -13.81 -20.40 -2.56
C LEU A 220 -14.59 -19.16 -2.09
N ASN A 221 -14.02 -18.35 -1.21
CA ASN A 221 -14.64 -17.08 -0.81
C ASN A 221 -14.56 -16.02 -1.91
N GLU A 222 -13.65 -16.19 -2.88
CA GLU A 222 -13.33 -15.21 -3.93
C GLU A 222 -13.47 -15.81 -5.35
N ARG A 223 -14.44 -16.73 -5.53
CA ARG A 223 -14.65 -17.49 -6.77
C ARG A 223 -14.64 -16.65 -8.04
N ALA A 224 -15.32 -15.50 -8.02
CA ALA A 224 -15.41 -14.61 -9.17
C ALA A 224 -14.02 -14.07 -9.58
N LEU A 225 -13.20 -13.70 -8.59
CA LEU A 225 -11.84 -13.22 -8.79
C LEU A 225 -10.96 -14.29 -9.45
N PHE A 226 -11.05 -15.53 -8.94
CA PHE A 226 -10.23 -16.66 -9.40
C PHE A 226 -10.60 -17.19 -10.80
N GLN A 227 -11.71 -16.74 -11.37
CA GLN A 227 -12.10 -17.04 -12.75
C GLN A 227 -11.51 -16.08 -13.78
N ALA A 228 -10.84 -15.00 -13.36
CA ALA A 228 -10.22 -13.99 -14.23
C ALA A 228 -11.14 -13.56 -15.38
N ASN A 229 -12.43 -13.38 -15.06
CA ASN A 229 -13.47 -12.98 -16.00
C ASN A 229 -13.39 -11.47 -16.27
N ASN A 230 -14.32 -10.94 -17.07
CA ASN A 230 -14.31 -9.52 -17.45
C ASN A 230 -14.96 -8.59 -16.40
N ASP A 231 -15.27 -9.08 -15.20
CA ASP A 231 -15.92 -8.28 -14.17
C ASP A 231 -14.89 -7.45 -13.39
N LEU A 232 -15.35 -6.33 -12.83
CA LEU A 232 -14.58 -5.53 -11.89
C LEU A 232 -14.79 -6.11 -10.48
N HIS A 233 -13.71 -6.54 -9.83
CA HIS A 233 -13.77 -7.10 -8.49
C HIS A 233 -13.43 -6.04 -7.45
N THR A 234 -14.16 -6.01 -6.34
CA THR A 234 -13.90 -5.10 -5.22
C THR A 234 -13.32 -5.88 -4.05
N LEU A 235 -12.11 -5.51 -3.62
CA LEU A 235 -11.38 -6.11 -2.52
C LEU A 235 -11.23 -5.10 -1.37
N GLY A 236 -10.77 -5.56 -0.20
CA GLY A 236 -10.51 -4.69 0.95
C GLY A 236 -11.77 -4.14 1.63
N ALA A 237 -12.90 -4.84 1.50
CA ALA A 237 -14.18 -4.46 2.09
C ALA A 237 -14.12 -4.51 3.64
N SER A 238 -13.73 -3.39 4.26
CA SER A 238 -13.88 -3.18 5.69
C SER A 238 -15.27 -2.63 6.01
N ARG A 239 -15.70 -2.71 7.28
CA ARG A 239 -17.01 -2.26 7.77
C ARG A 239 -17.34 -0.78 7.49
N THR A 240 -16.35 0.03 7.13
CA THR A 240 -16.49 1.45 6.80
C THR A 240 -16.25 1.76 5.31
N GLY A 241 -15.83 0.80 4.49
CA GLY A 241 -15.57 0.97 3.05
C GLY A 241 -14.37 1.84 2.67
N ILE A 242 -13.69 2.47 3.64
CA ILE A 242 -12.61 3.45 3.38
C ILE A 242 -11.36 2.81 2.75
N TYR A 243 -11.20 1.49 2.87
CA TYR A 243 -10.05 0.76 2.35
C TYR A 243 -10.38 -0.16 1.17
N SER A 244 -11.59 -0.09 0.62
CA SER A 244 -11.93 -0.88 -0.56
C SER A 244 -11.21 -0.35 -1.80
N TYR A 245 -10.86 -1.26 -2.70
CA TYR A 245 -10.28 -0.94 -3.99
C TYR A 245 -10.76 -1.94 -5.03
N SER A 246 -10.73 -1.54 -6.30
CA SER A 246 -11.19 -2.39 -7.39
C SER A 246 -10.02 -2.89 -8.22
N VAL A 247 -10.13 -4.11 -8.70
CA VAL A 247 -9.17 -4.75 -9.61
C VAL A 247 -9.91 -5.38 -10.78
N TRP A 248 -9.32 -5.30 -11.96
CA TRP A 248 -9.81 -5.95 -13.17
C TRP A 248 -8.76 -6.97 -13.61
N LEU A 249 -9.12 -8.24 -13.57
CA LEU A 249 -8.20 -9.37 -13.76
C LEU A 249 -8.49 -10.17 -15.03
N PHE A 250 -9.20 -9.59 -15.99
CA PHE A 250 -9.57 -10.29 -17.21
C PHE A 250 -8.33 -10.87 -17.91
N ARG A 251 -8.34 -12.19 -18.14
CA ARG A 251 -7.23 -12.93 -18.78
C ARG A 251 -5.89 -12.83 -18.02
N CYS A 252 -5.88 -12.37 -16.77
CA CYS A 252 -4.69 -12.40 -15.93
C CYS A 252 -4.46 -13.83 -15.42
N PRO A 253 -3.30 -14.46 -15.68
CA PRO A 253 -3.00 -15.76 -15.12
C PRO A 253 -2.88 -15.67 -13.59
N LEU A 254 -3.53 -16.61 -12.91
CA LEU A 254 -3.48 -16.75 -11.45
C LEU A 254 -2.83 -18.08 -11.11
N VAL A 255 -1.87 -18.05 -10.18
CA VAL A 255 -1.10 -19.21 -9.76
C VAL A 255 -1.17 -19.33 -8.24
N VAL A 256 -1.50 -20.50 -7.75
CA VAL A 256 -1.67 -20.83 -6.33
C VAL A 256 -0.67 -21.91 -5.97
N ILE A 257 0.12 -21.70 -4.92
CA ILE A 257 1.01 -22.72 -4.37
C ILE A 257 0.39 -23.31 -3.12
N VAL A 258 0.23 -24.63 -3.13
CA VAL A 258 -0.39 -25.40 -2.05
C VAL A 258 0.58 -26.49 -1.60
N ASP A 259 0.85 -26.56 -0.31
CA ASP A 259 1.63 -27.66 0.27
C ASP A 259 0.73 -28.88 0.56
N LEU A 260 1.31 -30.06 0.71
CA LEU A 260 0.53 -31.27 1.02
C LEU A 260 -0.15 -31.22 2.39
N SER A 261 0.39 -30.41 3.30
CA SER A 261 -0.19 -30.19 4.63
C SER A 261 -1.37 -29.21 4.66
N ALA A 262 -1.63 -28.51 3.55
CA ALA A 262 -2.75 -27.58 3.46
C ALA A 262 -4.11 -28.32 3.42
N VAL A 263 -5.14 -27.68 3.95
CA VAL A 263 -6.52 -28.17 3.84
C VAL A 263 -6.99 -27.93 2.41
N TRP A 264 -6.94 -28.99 1.59
CA TRP A 264 -7.18 -28.90 0.16
C TRP A 264 -7.88 -30.15 -0.37
N GLU A 265 -9.13 -29.97 -0.79
CA GLU A 265 -9.95 -30.99 -1.44
C GLU A 265 -10.13 -30.65 -2.92
N GLY A 266 -9.22 -31.13 -3.76
CA GLY A 266 -9.25 -30.85 -5.20
C GLY A 266 -10.45 -31.45 -5.94
N SER A 267 -11.18 -32.37 -5.29
CA SER A 267 -12.45 -32.92 -5.78
C SER A 267 -13.66 -32.04 -5.48
N GLU A 268 -13.49 -30.94 -4.75
CA GLU A 268 -14.56 -29.95 -4.58
C GLU A 268 -15.04 -29.49 -5.98
N PRO A 269 -16.34 -29.58 -6.30
CA PRO A 269 -16.83 -29.45 -7.67
C PRO A 269 -16.42 -28.13 -8.33
N TRP A 270 -16.48 -27.01 -7.58
CA TRP A 270 -16.12 -25.72 -8.15
C TRP A 270 -14.62 -25.63 -8.46
N LEU A 271 -13.74 -26.09 -7.57
CA LEU A 271 -12.31 -26.17 -7.83
C LEU A 271 -12.01 -27.05 -9.04
N ALA A 272 -12.56 -28.26 -9.09
CA ALA A 272 -12.32 -29.21 -10.19
C ALA A 272 -12.64 -28.60 -11.57
N ASP A 273 -13.72 -27.82 -11.66
CA ASP A 273 -14.12 -27.15 -12.90
C ASP A 273 -13.27 -25.93 -13.25
N ASN A 274 -12.76 -25.19 -12.25
CA ASN A 274 -12.14 -23.87 -12.43
C ASN A 274 -10.61 -23.86 -12.24
N MET A 275 -10.01 -24.94 -11.76
CA MET A 275 -8.57 -25.04 -11.58
C MET A 275 -7.90 -25.92 -12.63
N PHE A 276 -6.60 -25.70 -12.79
CA PHE A 276 -5.68 -26.64 -13.42
C PHE A 276 -4.67 -27.07 -12.35
N GLU A 277 -4.75 -28.31 -11.87
CA GLU A 277 -3.83 -28.81 -10.83
C GLU A 277 -2.62 -29.49 -11.47
N LEU A 278 -1.43 -29.04 -11.09
CA LEU A 278 -0.17 -29.71 -11.35
C LEU A 278 0.41 -30.24 -10.04
N PHE A 279 0.26 -31.54 -9.84
CA PHE A 279 0.89 -32.26 -8.75
C PHE A 279 2.36 -32.58 -9.06
N LEU A 280 3.25 -32.17 -8.15
CA LEU A 280 4.68 -32.46 -8.13
C LEU A 280 4.98 -33.53 -7.07
N ASP A 281 5.35 -34.71 -7.53
CA ASP A 281 5.74 -35.88 -6.75
C ASP A 281 7.21 -35.83 -6.27
N GLY A 282 7.98 -34.85 -6.74
CA GLY A 282 9.37 -34.65 -6.36
C GLY A 282 9.93 -33.31 -6.86
N PRO A 283 11.26 -33.12 -6.80
CA PRO A 283 11.91 -31.92 -7.32
C PRO A 283 11.60 -31.70 -8.81
N CYS A 284 11.03 -30.54 -9.14
CA CYS A 284 10.72 -30.17 -10.53
C CYS A 284 11.94 -29.72 -11.35
N TYR A 285 13.13 -29.77 -10.78
CA TYR A 285 14.40 -29.44 -11.41
C TYR A 285 15.28 -30.69 -11.64
N LEU A 286 16.26 -30.56 -12.53
CA LEU A 286 17.27 -31.57 -12.85
C LEU A 286 18.32 -31.75 -11.73
#